data_AF-A0A842NGF4-F1
#
_entry.id   AF-A0A842NGF4-F1
#
_cell.length_a   1.000
_cell.length_b   1.000
_cell.length_c   1.000
_cell.angle_alpha   90.00
_cell.angle_beta   90.00
_cell.angle_gamma   90.00
#
_symmetry.space_group_name_H-M   'P 1'
#
loop_
_entity.id
_entity.type
_entity.pdbx_description
1 polymer ?
#
loop_
_entity_poly.entity_id
_entity_poly.type
_entity_poly.pdbx_seq_one_letter_code
_entity_poly.pdbx_strand_id
1 'polypeptide(L)'
;SSPASVDKAILDLVKKRLFKTKHRLICARCGKWQLAIITEEVKKNLSCKYCKSRQITTTFYSDHDLVKIIRKKHNGKKLSAEENQRFKRAWKVASLVETFGKNAIIVLSGYGVGADTGARILRNMIDQELMYKQIYEAERQYVMTRGFWDD
;
A
#
# COMPACT_ATOMS: atom_id res chain seq x y z
N SER A 1 -6.13 22.58 -27.78
CA SER A 1 -6.04 21.28 -27.09
C SER A 1 -6.98 21.30 -25.90
N SER A 2 -8.03 20.47 -25.87
CA SER A 2 -9.08 20.56 -24.84
C SER A 2 -8.60 20.05 -23.47
N PRO A 3 -9.00 20.65 -22.34
CA PRO A 3 -8.55 20.27 -20.99
C PRO A 3 -8.71 18.77 -20.68
N ALA A 4 -9.82 18.16 -21.13
CA ALA A 4 -10.11 16.74 -20.93
C ALA A 4 -9.08 15.79 -21.58
N SER A 5 -8.40 16.21 -22.66
CA SER A 5 -7.38 15.40 -23.32
C SER A 5 -6.05 15.38 -22.55
N VAL A 6 -5.74 16.46 -21.84
CA VAL A 6 -4.53 16.60 -21.01
C VAL A 6 -4.68 15.76 -19.73
N ASP A 7 -5.85 15.76 -19.12
CA ASP A 7 -6.15 14.99 -17.91
C ASP A 7 -5.98 13.48 -18.13
N LYS A 8 -6.41 12.96 -19.29
CA LYS A 8 -6.26 11.55 -19.63
C LYS A 8 -4.79 11.15 -19.78
N ALA A 9 -3.98 11.98 -20.45
CA ALA A 9 -2.55 11.71 -20.62
C ALA A 9 -1.80 11.69 -19.27
N ILE A 10 -2.17 12.58 -18.35
CA ILE A 10 -1.61 12.61 -16.99
C ILE A 10 -2.01 11.35 -16.22
N LEU A 11 -3.28 10.95 -16.26
CA LEU A 11 -3.75 9.73 -15.59
C LEU A 11 -3.04 8.47 -16.14
N ASP A 12 -2.78 8.41 -17.44
CA ASP A 12 -2.02 7.30 -18.04
C ASP A 12 -0.57 7.26 -17.54
N LEU A 13 0.08 8.41 -17.35
CA LEU A 13 1.43 8.48 -16.75
C LEU A 13 1.41 8.02 -15.29
N VAL A 14 0.44 8.49 -14.51
CA VAL A 14 0.21 8.08 -13.11
C VAL A 14 0.04 6.56 -13.06
N LYS A 15 -0.84 6.01 -13.90
CA LYS A 15 -1.08 4.56 -13.99
C LYS A 15 0.23 3.82 -14.29
N LYS A 16 0.94 4.16 -15.37
CA LYS A 16 2.21 3.52 -15.73
C LYS A 16 3.21 3.51 -14.57
N ARG A 17 3.29 4.61 -13.81
CA ARG A 17 4.15 4.70 -12.63
C ARG A 17 3.68 3.78 -11.50
N LEU A 18 2.39 3.81 -11.13
CA LEU A 18 1.82 2.96 -10.07
C LEU A 18 2.06 1.47 -10.33
N PHE A 19 1.96 1.03 -11.58
CA PHE A 19 2.20 -0.36 -11.97
C PHE A 19 3.68 -0.80 -11.84
N LYS A 20 4.62 0.14 -11.98
CA LYS A 20 6.06 -0.09 -11.85
C LYS A 20 6.59 0.08 -10.42
N THR A 21 5.76 0.52 -9.47
CA THR A 21 6.17 0.71 -8.07
C THR A 21 6.63 -0.62 -7.47
N LYS A 22 7.80 -0.61 -6.82
CA LYS A 22 8.37 -1.78 -6.13
C LYS A 22 7.85 -1.86 -4.70
N HIS A 23 7.43 -3.07 -4.32
CA HIS A 23 6.86 -3.39 -3.02
C HIS A 23 7.63 -4.51 -2.35
N ARG A 24 7.56 -4.51 -1.02
CA ARG A 24 7.85 -5.69 -0.21
C ARG A 24 6.54 -6.19 0.40
N LEU A 25 6.07 -7.33 -0.09
CA LEU A 25 4.95 -8.03 0.50
C LEU A 25 5.44 -8.87 1.68
N ILE A 26 4.73 -8.83 2.80
CA ILE A 26 5.11 -9.53 4.03
C ILE A 26 3.85 -10.15 4.65
N CYS A 27 3.95 -11.39 5.15
CA CYS A 27 2.88 -11.93 5.96
C CYS A 27 2.78 -11.18 7.29
N ALA A 28 1.71 -10.40 7.51
CA ALA A 28 1.48 -9.63 8.73
C ALA A 28 1.22 -10.51 9.97
N ARG A 29 0.84 -11.79 9.76
CA ARG A 29 0.59 -12.73 10.85
C ARG A 29 1.86 -13.35 11.45
N CYS A 30 2.81 -13.78 10.61
CA CYS A 30 3.99 -14.52 11.09
C CYS A 30 5.34 -13.94 10.64
N GLY A 31 5.36 -13.06 9.63
CA GLY A 31 6.59 -12.47 9.09
C GLY A 31 7.56 -13.45 8.43
N LYS A 32 7.22 -14.74 8.29
CA LYS A 32 8.09 -15.76 7.67
C LYS A 32 8.12 -15.62 6.15
N TRP A 33 6.96 -15.41 5.54
CA TRP A 33 6.85 -15.18 4.10
C TRP A 33 7.05 -13.70 3.76
N GLN A 34 7.88 -13.46 2.74
CA GLN A 34 8.06 -12.16 2.13
C GLN A 34 8.35 -12.32 0.63
N LEU A 35 8.04 -11.28 -0.14
CA LEU A 35 8.29 -11.23 -1.58
C LEU A 35 8.55 -9.78 -2.00
N ALA A 36 9.65 -9.54 -2.72
CA ALA A 36 9.87 -8.28 -3.41
C ALA A 36 9.30 -8.38 -4.83
N ILE A 37 8.49 -7.41 -5.23
CA ILE A 37 7.74 -7.48 -6.50
C ILE A 37 7.32 -6.08 -6.96
N ILE A 38 7.05 -5.89 -8.25
CA ILE A 38 6.37 -4.69 -8.75
C ILE A 38 4.85 -4.84 -8.72
N THR A 39 4.11 -3.75 -8.61
CA THR A 39 2.63 -3.76 -8.55
C THR A 39 2.01 -4.58 -9.68
N GLU A 40 2.55 -4.47 -10.90
CA GLU A 40 2.06 -5.18 -12.08
C GLU A 40 2.09 -6.70 -11.95
N GLU A 41 3.11 -7.26 -11.29
CA GLU A 41 3.32 -8.70 -11.17
C GLU A 41 2.54 -9.31 -9.99
N VAL A 42 1.87 -8.50 -9.17
CA VAL A 42 1.15 -9.00 -7.99
C VAL A 42 0.00 -9.92 -8.41
N LYS A 43 0.05 -11.15 -7.88
CA LYS A 43 -0.98 -12.18 -8.05
C LYS A 43 -2.25 -11.83 -7.28
N LYS A 44 -3.42 -12.23 -7.81
CA LYS A 44 -4.72 -12.01 -7.17
C LYS A 44 -4.86 -12.70 -5.80
N ASN A 45 -4.35 -13.92 -5.67
CA ASN A 45 -4.50 -14.74 -4.47
C ASN A 45 -3.22 -14.74 -3.64
N LEU A 46 -3.08 -13.75 -2.76
CA LEU A 46 -1.96 -13.66 -1.84
C LEU A 46 -2.24 -14.49 -0.58
N SER A 47 -1.37 -15.45 -0.28
CA SER A 47 -1.42 -16.23 0.95
C SER A 47 -0.01 -16.59 1.43
N CYS A 48 0.14 -16.68 2.75
CA CYS A 48 1.39 -17.09 3.35
C CYS A 48 1.61 -18.60 3.19
N LYS A 49 2.69 -19.01 2.52
CA LYS A 49 3.00 -20.44 2.38
C LYS A 49 3.26 -21.18 3.71
N TYR A 50 3.64 -20.45 4.76
CA TYR A 50 3.99 -21.01 6.08
C TYR A 50 2.81 -21.12 7.04
N CYS A 51 1.99 -20.07 7.21
CA CYS A 51 0.88 -20.07 8.17
C CYS A 51 -0.50 -20.03 7.51
N LYS A 52 -0.56 -20.10 6.17
CA LYS A 52 -1.78 -20.09 5.33
C LYS A 52 -2.66 -18.84 5.44
N SER A 53 -2.30 -17.87 6.28
CA SER A 53 -3.02 -16.61 6.41
C SER A 53 -2.97 -15.77 5.13
N ARG A 54 -4.10 -15.12 4.83
CA ARG A 54 -4.26 -14.14 3.74
C ARG A 54 -3.90 -12.71 4.14
N GLN A 55 -3.52 -12.51 5.41
CA GLN A 55 -3.07 -11.22 5.95
C GLN A 55 -1.67 -10.89 5.44
N ILE A 56 -1.61 -10.40 4.20
CA ILE A 56 -0.39 -10.00 3.51
C ILE A 56 -0.36 -8.47 3.43
N THR A 57 0.56 -7.84 4.15
CA THR A 57 0.79 -6.40 4.05
C THR A 57 1.72 -6.09 2.88
N THR A 58 1.63 -4.87 2.35
CA THR A 58 2.65 -4.27 1.49
C THR A 58 3.36 -3.14 2.25
N THR A 59 4.63 -2.91 1.94
CA THR A 59 5.44 -1.78 2.40
C THR A 59 6.47 -1.44 1.32
N PHE A 60 7.24 -0.37 1.52
CA PHE A 60 8.34 0.00 0.64
C PHE A 60 9.34 -1.15 0.48
N TYR A 61 9.90 -1.30 -0.72
CA TYR A 61 10.86 -2.36 -1.04
C TYR A 61 12.05 -2.45 -0.05
N SER A 62 12.51 -1.29 0.44
CA SER A 62 13.63 -1.12 1.38
C SER A 62 13.24 -1.24 2.86
N ASP A 63 11.96 -1.40 3.21
CA ASP A 63 11.55 -1.55 4.62
C ASP A 63 11.83 -2.97 5.11
N HIS A 64 13.07 -3.19 5.55
CA HIS A 64 13.54 -4.44 6.13
C HIS A 64 13.23 -4.56 7.63
N ASP A 65 12.71 -3.51 8.27
CA ASP A 65 12.45 -3.51 9.70
C ASP A 65 11.06 -4.01 10.04
N LEU A 66 10.08 -3.75 9.17
CA LEU A 66 8.71 -4.22 9.42
C LEU A 66 8.63 -5.74 9.59
N VAL A 67 9.42 -6.52 8.86
CA VAL A 67 9.47 -7.99 9.04
C VAL A 67 10.00 -8.37 10.42
N LYS A 68 10.97 -7.61 10.96
CA LYS A 68 11.51 -7.84 12.32
C LYS A 68 10.44 -7.55 13.37
N ILE A 69 9.70 -6.44 13.21
CA ILE A 69 8.60 -6.05 14.11
C ILE A 69 7.50 -7.12 14.12
N ILE A 70 7.07 -7.58 12.95
CA ILE A 70 6.04 -8.62 12.82
C ILE A 70 6.51 -9.92 13.49
N ARG A 71 7.76 -10.35 13.24
CA ARG A 71 8.32 -11.56 13.86
C ARG A 71 8.45 -11.42 15.38
N LYS A 72 8.86 -10.25 15.86
CA LYS A 72 8.94 -9.93 17.29
C LYS A 72 7.57 -10.11 17.96
N LYS A 73 6.51 -9.55 17.36
CA LYS A 73 5.13 -9.72 17.83
C LYS A 73 4.65 -11.17 17.77
N HIS A 74 4.93 -11.86 16.66
CA HIS A 74 4.55 -13.26 16.47
C HIS A 74 5.18 -14.18 17.53
N ASN A 75 6.41 -13.89 17.95
CA ASN A 75 7.13 -14.63 18.99
C ASN A 75 6.72 -14.21 20.42
N GLY A 76 5.63 -13.47 20.59
CA GLY A 76 5.13 -13.06 21.91
C GLY A 76 5.94 -11.97 22.61
N LYS A 77 6.93 -11.36 21.95
CA LYS A 77 7.76 -10.31 22.54
C LYS A 77 7.02 -8.97 22.57
N LYS A 78 7.27 -8.17 23.61
CA LYS A 78 6.70 -6.83 23.76
C LYS A 78 7.25 -5.89 22.68
N LEU A 79 6.36 -5.17 22.02
CA LEU A 79 6.71 -4.10 21.08
C LEU A 79 6.85 -2.77 21.84
N SER A 80 7.75 -1.90 21.39
CA SER A 80 7.74 -0.48 21.78
C SER A 80 6.45 0.20 21.29
N ALA A 81 6.15 1.40 21.79
CA ALA A 81 4.99 2.15 21.33
C ALA A 81 5.05 2.40 19.80
N GLU A 82 6.22 2.78 19.29
CA GLU A 82 6.46 3.01 17.86
C GLU A 82 6.32 1.73 17.03
N GLU A 83 6.96 0.63 17.45
CA GLU A 83 6.86 -0.67 16.78
C GLU A 83 5.40 -1.14 16.73
N ASN A 84 4.64 -0.92 17.82
CA ASN A 84 3.24 -1.28 17.90
C ASN A 84 2.38 -0.45 16.92
N GLN A 85 2.67 0.84 16.76
CA GLN A 85 2.00 1.66 15.75
C GLN A 85 2.32 1.18 14.32
N ARG A 86 3.58 0.88 14.02
CA ARG A 86 3.99 0.30 12.72
C ARG A 86 3.29 -1.04 12.46
N PHE A 87 3.22 -1.91 13.47
CA PHE A 87 2.52 -3.19 13.37
C PHE A 87 1.02 -3.02 13.12
N LYS A 88 0.34 -2.15 13.86
CA LYS A 88 -1.09 -1.84 13.65
C LYS A 88 -1.36 -1.33 12.23
N ARG A 89 -0.50 -0.43 11.73
CA ARG A 89 -0.60 0.10 10.36
C ARG A 89 -0.44 -1.03 9.33
N ALA A 90 0.56 -1.89 9.51
CA ALA A 90 0.78 -3.05 8.63
C ALA A 90 -0.40 -4.04 8.66
N TRP A 91 -1.00 -4.27 9.83
CA TRP A 91 -2.20 -5.09 9.95
C TRP A 91 -3.39 -4.48 9.21
N LYS A 92 -3.59 -3.16 9.33
CA LYS A 92 -4.63 -2.45 8.59
C LYS A 92 -4.42 -2.56 7.07
N VAL A 93 -3.20 -2.38 6.60
CA VAL A 93 -2.84 -2.59 5.18
C VAL A 93 -3.11 -4.03 4.76
N ALA A 94 -2.75 -5.02 5.57
CA ALA A 94 -3.01 -6.42 5.28
C ALA A 94 -4.51 -6.72 5.12
N SER A 95 -5.37 -6.13 5.95
CA SER A 95 -6.82 -6.22 5.77
C SER A 95 -7.31 -5.59 4.47
N LEU A 96 -6.76 -4.44 4.06
CA LEU A 96 -7.10 -3.84 2.76
C LEU A 96 -6.69 -4.73 1.59
N VAL A 97 -5.49 -5.32 1.65
CA VAL A 97 -5.01 -6.26 0.62
C VAL A 97 -5.86 -7.53 0.58
N GLU A 98 -6.28 -8.06 1.73
CA GLU A 98 -7.16 -9.22 1.77
C GLU A 98 -8.53 -8.94 1.14
N THR A 99 -9.12 -7.77 1.39
CA THR A 99 -10.44 -7.38 0.90
C THR A 99 -10.42 -6.95 -0.57
N PHE A 100 -9.48 -6.09 -0.97
CA PHE A 100 -9.47 -5.44 -2.29
C PHE A 100 -8.39 -5.99 -3.24
N GLY A 101 -7.55 -6.91 -2.76
CA GLY A 101 -6.52 -7.57 -3.57
C GLY A 101 -5.53 -6.60 -4.21
N LYS A 102 -5.29 -6.77 -5.52
CA LYS A 102 -4.35 -5.96 -6.30
C LYS A 102 -4.68 -4.46 -6.29
N ASN A 103 -5.97 -4.10 -6.19
CA ASN A 103 -6.39 -2.70 -6.15
C ASN A 103 -5.87 -1.99 -4.90
N ALA A 104 -5.82 -2.67 -3.75
CA ALA A 104 -5.21 -2.08 -2.55
C ALA A 104 -3.74 -1.75 -2.76
N ILE A 105 -2.99 -2.63 -3.43
CA ILE A 105 -1.56 -2.42 -3.69
C ILE A 105 -1.35 -1.29 -4.70
N ILE A 106 -2.20 -1.19 -5.73
CA ILE A 106 -2.19 -0.07 -6.67
C ILE A 106 -2.44 1.26 -5.93
N VAL A 107 -3.46 1.32 -5.08
CA VAL A 107 -3.77 2.52 -4.28
C VAL A 107 -2.60 2.90 -3.37
N LEU A 108 -2.03 1.92 -2.66
CA LEU A 108 -0.87 2.11 -1.77
C LEU A 108 0.44 2.35 -2.51
N SER A 109 0.45 2.27 -3.85
CA SER A 109 1.59 2.69 -4.67
C SER A 109 1.63 4.20 -4.89
N GLY A 110 0.57 4.92 -4.49
CA GLY A 110 0.49 6.36 -4.61
C GLY A 110 1.36 7.09 -3.60
N TYR A 111 1.98 8.19 -4.00
CA TYR A 111 2.80 9.02 -3.13
C TYR A 111 1.97 9.65 -2.00
N GLY A 112 2.40 9.44 -0.75
CA GLY A 112 1.66 9.93 0.42
C GLY A 112 0.36 9.18 0.72
N VAL A 113 0.06 8.11 -0.02
CA VAL A 113 -1.13 7.29 0.22
C VAL A 113 -0.83 6.22 1.26
N GLY A 114 -1.13 6.54 2.53
CA GLY A 114 -1.05 5.62 3.65
C GLY A 114 -2.29 4.72 3.80
N ALA A 115 -2.31 3.92 4.87
CA ALA A 115 -3.40 2.99 5.17
C ALA A 115 -4.79 3.66 5.28
N ASP A 116 -4.86 4.85 5.87
CA ASP A 116 -6.13 5.58 6.06
C ASP A 116 -6.66 6.17 4.77
N THR A 117 -5.80 6.89 4.03
CA THR A 117 -6.12 7.45 2.71
C THR A 117 -6.48 6.34 1.73
N GLY A 118 -5.70 5.25 1.72
CA GLY A 118 -5.97 4.10 0.87
C GLY A 118 -7.30 3.42 1.21
N ALA A 119 -7.62 3.25 2.50
CA ALA A 119 -8.92 2.72 2.91
C ALA A 119 -10.09 3.60 2.46
N ARG A 120 -9.92 4.93 2.47
CA ARG A 120 -10.94 5.87 1.97
C ARG A 120 -11.16 5.73 0.46
N ILE A 121 -10.08 5.72 -0.32
CA ILE A 121 -10.13 5.53 -1.78
C ILE A 121 -10.81 4.20 -2.13
N LEU A 122 -10.38 3.10 -1.50
CA LEU A 122 -10.91 1.77 -1.77
C LEU A 122 -12.38 1.61 -1.39
N ARG A 123 -12.84 2.25 -0.31
CA ARG A 123 -14.26 2.21 0.10
C ARG A 123 -15.18 2.99 -0.83
N ASN A 124 -14.68 4.07 -1.44
CA ASN A 124 -15.45 4.93 -2.34
C ASN A 124 -15.25 4.57 -3.82
N MET A 125 -14.56 3.46 -4.09
CA MET A 125 -14.27 3.01 -5.44
C MET A 125 -15.54 2.43 -6.09
N ILE A 126 -16.02 3.12 -7.12
CA ILE A 126 -17.11 2.66 -8.00
C ILE A 126 -16.53 1.90 -9.20
N ASP A 127 -15.45 2.43 -9.78
CA ASP A 127 -14.73 1.84 -10.90
C ASP A 127 -13.21 2.10 -10.80
N GLN A 128 -12.45 1.52 -11.73
CA GLN A 128 -11.00 1.68 -11.82
C GLN A 128 -10.57 3.11 -12.18
N GLU A 129 -11.31 3.81 -13.03
CA GLU A 129 -10.94 5.15 -13.49
C GLU A 129 -11.02 6.16 -12.34
N LEU A 130 -12.12 6.11 -11.57
CA LEU A 130 -12.31 6.90 -10.36
C LEU A 130 -11.21 6.58 -9.33
N MET A 131 -10.83 5.31 -9.18
CA MET A 131 -9.71 4.93 -8.29
C MET A 131 -8.41 5.65 -8.69
N TYR A 132 -8.03 5.66 -9.98
CA TYR A 132 -6.82 6.35 -10.43
C TYR A 132 -6.91 7.87 -10.25
N LYS A 133 -8.09 8.48 -10.50
CA LYS A 133 -8.33 9.90 -10.26
C LYS A 133 -8.16 10.25 -8.77
N GLN A 134 -8.75 9.46 -7.87
CA GLN A 134 -8.62 9.66 -6.42
C GLN A 134 -7.19 9.47 -5.92
N ILE A 135 -6.41 8.54 -6.49
CA ILE A 135 -4.98 8.43 -6.19
C ILE A 135 -4.25 9.70 -6.61
N TYR A 136 -4.48 10.18 -7.83
CA TYR A 136 -3.85 11.40 -8.33
C TYR A 136 -4.18 12.64 -7.48
N GLU A 137 -5.44 12.80 -7.07
CA GLU A 137 -5.85 13.88 -6.17
C GLU A 137 -5.16 13.79 -4.80
N ALA A 138 -5.06 12.58 -4.22
CA ALA A 138 -4.37 12.38 -2.96
C ALA A 138 -2.87 12.72 -3.06
N GLU A 139 -2.23 12.39 -4.19
CA GLU A 139 -0.83 12.75 -4.45
C GLU A 139 -0.64 14.25 -4.59
N ARG A 140 -1.53 14.93 -5.32
CA ARG A 140 -1.51 16.40 -5.44
C ARG A 140 -1.65 17.04 -4.08
N GLN A 141 -2.60 16.59 -3.27
CA GLN A 141 -2.78 17.09 -1.91
C GLN A 141 -1.51 16.88 -1.08
N TYR A 142 -0.92 15.69 -1.13
CA TYR A 142 0.32 15.40 -0.42
C TYR A 142 1.48 16.30 -0.85
N VAL A 143 1.67 16.55 -2.15
CA VAL A 143 2.73 17.45 -2.64
C VAL A 143 2.48 18.89 -2.20
N MET A 144 1.23 19.37 -2.29
CA MET A 144 0.86 20.73 -1.88
C MET A 144 1.05 20.95 -0.38
N THR A 145 0.74 19.95 0.44
CA THR A 145 0.83 20.11 1.90
C THR A 145 2.22 19.79 2.44
N ARG A 146 3.05 18.97 1.78
CA ARG A 146 4.33 18.47 2.34
C ARG A 146 5.27 19.57 2.83
N GLY A 147 5.33 20.71 2.13
CA GLY A 147 6.17 21.85 2.54
C GLY A 147 5.79 22.48 3.88
N PHE A 148 4.60 22.19 4.41
CA PHE A 148 4.15 22.65 5.73
C PHE A 148 4.46 21.65 6.88
N TRP A 149 5.10 20.51 6.60
CA TRP A 149 5.42 19.47 7.60
C TRP A 149 6.93 19.26 7.77
N ASP A 150 7.74 20.06 7.08
CA ASP A 150 9.21 20.08 7.19
C ASP A 150 9.71 21.20 8.15
N ASP A 151 8.85 21.69 9.05
CA ASP A 151 9.18 22.55 10.21
C ASP A 151 9.15 21.77 11.53
#